data_AF-A0A8S9B4U5-F1
#
_entry.id   AF-A0A8S9B4U5-F1
#
_cell.length_a   1.000
_cell.length_b   1.000
_cell.length_c   1.000
_cell.angle_alpha   90.00
_cell.angle_beta   90.00
_cell.angle_gamma   90.00
#
_symmetry.space_group_name_H-M   'P 1'
#
loop_
_entity.id
_entity.type
_entity.pdbx_description
1 polymer ?
#
loop_
_entity_poly.entity_id
_entity_poly.type
_entity_poly.pdbx_seq_one_letter_code
_entity_poly.pdbx_strand_id
1 'polypeptide(L)'
;MPALAPISLASVVIGFISFTFTLAIWLHAFWDAFLTLGQAPSQLQDALSALRQALYEEREYLKRKRRRGDGSEGLSSSKSRATIYNDGGPTKVINDAVKDLIREFKVYERPFLETAHTGREKELEWSFDATQQYYKCDFVHRILWLRTKGGIGSIAEKLQKIQTRRIAVETTEMHFQMSDMMGMVREYEHRLRAIEERLQMSRIGWDELRRN
;
A
#
# COMPACT_ATOMS: atom_id res chain seq x y z
N MET A 1 -14.73 77.89 25.71
CA MET A 1 -14.92 76.45 25.92
C MET A 1 -15.27 75.79 24.60
N PRO A 2 -14.32 75.18 23.87
CA PRO A 2 -14.71 74.55 22.60
C PRO A 2 -14.13 73.16 22.34
N ALA A 3 -15.04 72.27 21.92
CA ALA A 3 -14.91 71.44 20.71
C ALA A 3 -13.81 70.37 20.59
N LEU A 4 -13.47 69.65 21.67
CA LEU A 4 -12.64 68.42 21.55
C LEU A 4 -13.44 67.15 21.21
N ALA A 5 -14.77 67.19 21.34
CA ALA A 5 -15.66 66.06 21.07
C ALA A 5 -15.56 65.46 19.64
N PRO A 6 -15.49 66.25 18.54
CA PRO A 6 -15.47 65.67 17.19
C PRO A 6 -14.13 64.99 16.84
N ILE A 7 -13.01 65.45 17.40
CA ILE A 7 -11.68 64.88 17.12
C ILE A 7 -11.53 63.54 17.85
N SER A 8 -12.01 63.45 19.09
CA SER A 8 -12.07 62.17 19.82
C SER A 8 -13.00 61.16 19.14
N LEU A 9 -14.15 61.61 18.63
CA LEU A 9 -15.07 60.76 17.88
C LEU A 9 -14.41 60.23 16.59
N ALA A 10 -13.71 61.10 15.84
CA ALA A 10 -12.99 60.71 14.64
C ALA A 10 -11.90 59.67 14.92
N SER A 11 -11.13 59.83 16.00
CA SER A 11 -10.12 58.87 16.45
C SER A 11 -10.71 57.50 16.78
N VAL A 12 -11.84 57.46 17.49
CA VAL A 12 -12.53 56.20 17.85
C VAL A 12 -13.05 55.50 16.59
N VAL A 13 -13.65 56.24 15.66
CA VAL A 13 -14.15 55.69 14.39
C VAL A 13 -13.01 55.12 13.55
N ILE A 14 -11.89 55.86 13.42
CA ILE A 14 -10.72 55.38 12.68
C ILE A 14 -10.14 54.13 13.35
N GLY A 15 -9.99 54.12 14.67
CA GLY A 15 -9.51 52.95 15.41
C GLY A 15 -10.42 51.72 15.25
N PHE A 16 -11.74 51.93 15.24
CA PHE A 16 -12.70 50.85 15.02
C PHE A 16 -12.63 50.31 13.58
N ILE A 17 -12.48 51.17 12.58
CA ILE A 17 -12.30 50.77 11.17
C ILE A 17 -11.00 49.99 10.99
N SER A 18 -9.89 50.44 11.59
CA SER A 18 -8.62 49.73 11.54
C SER A 18 -8.70 48.37 12.26
N PHE A 19 -9.41 48.32 13.39
CA PHE A 19 -9.62 47.07 14.13
C PHE A 19 -10.48 46.08 13.36
N THR A 20 -11.59 46.52 12.75
CA THR A 20 -12.45 45.65 11.94
C THR A 20 -11.73 45.14 10.70
N PHE A 21 -10.89 45.98 10.07
CA PHE A 21 -10.06 45.56 8.93
C PHE A 21 -9.02 44.52 9.34
N THR A 22 -8.36 44.72 10.48
CA THR A 22 -7.42 43.75 11.05
C THR A 22 -8.12 42.43 11.39
N LEU A 23 -9.31 42.50 11.99
CA LEU A 23 -10.13 41.34 12.33
C LEU A 23 -10.61 40.62 11.07
N ALA A 24 -10.98 41.34 10.01
CA ALA A 24 -11.38 40.77 8.72
C ALA A 24 -10.22 40.02 8.05
N ILE A 25 -9.01 40.59 8.03
CA ILE A 25 -7.82 39.90 7.50
C ILE A 25 -7.51 38.64 8.30
N TRP A 26 -7.54 38.74 9.64
CA TRP A 26 -7.31 37.59 10.51
C TRP A 26 -8.36 36.51 10.30
N LEU A 27 -9.63 36.87 10.23
CA LEU A 27 -10.74 35.95 10.02
C LEU A 27 -10.68 35.31 8.62
N HIS A 28 -10.30 36.06 7.59
CA HIS A 28 -10.12 35.55 6.22
C HIS A 28 -8.99 34.52 6.16
N ALA A 29 -7.82 34.84 6.72
CA ALA A 29 -6.69 33.90 6.77
C ALA A 29 -7.02 32.66 7.61
N PHE A 30 -7.75 32.85 8.72
CA PHE A 30 -8.24 31.76 9.55
C PHE A 30 -9.27 30.89 8.83
N TRP A 31 -10.17 31.50 8.05
CA TRP A 31 -11.19 30.81 7.28
C TRP A 31 -10.59 30.05 6.09
N ASP A 32 -9.59 30.60 5.41
CA ASP A 32 -8.86 29.91 4.35
C ASP A 32 -8.13 28.66 4.88
N ALA A 33 -7.54 28.75 6.08
CA ALA A 33 -6.98 27.60 6.78
C ALA A 33 -8.06 26.56 7.12
N PHE A 34 -9.26 27.02 7.52
CA PHE A 34 -10.43 26.17 7.77
C PHE A 34 -11.06 25.56 6.49
N LEU A 35 -10.97 26.23 5.35
CA LEU A 35 -11.41 25.70 4.04
C LEU A 35 -10.41 24.71 3.48
N THR A 36 -9.11 24.91 3.73
CA THR A 36 -8.07 23.91 3.46
C THR A 36 -8.27 22.65 4.31
N LEU A 37 -8.76 22.82 5.55
CA LEU A 37 -9.28 21.74 6.39
C LEU A 37 -10.60 21.13 5.86
N GLY A 38 -11.38 21.92 5.13
CA GLY A 38 -12.60 21.50 4.44
C GLY A 38 -12.37 20.63 3.20
N GLN A 39 -11.17 20.62 2.61
CA GLN A 39 -10.74 19.71 1.53
C GLN A 39 -10.22 18.34 2.06
N ALA A 40 -10.13 18.18 3.39
CA ALA A 40 -9.77 16.91 4.01
C ALA A 40 -10.80 15.75 3.96
N PRO A 41 -12.10 15.91 3.65
CA PRO A 41 -13.05 14.80 3.75
C PRO A 41 -12.86 13.75 2.64
N SER A 42 -12.53 14.12 1.41
CA SER A 42 -12.14 13.16 0.37
C SER A 42 -10.82 12.49 0.72
N GLN A 43 -9.84 13.26 1.20
CA GLN A 43 -8.54 12.73 1.60
C GLN A 43 -8.62 11.74 2.76
N LEU A 44 -9.54 11.93 3.72
CA LEU A 44 -9.76 11.01 4.85
C LEU A 44 -10.21 9.64 4.33
N GLN A 45 -11.28 9.63 3.54
CA GLN A 45 -11.85 8.40 2.99
C GLN A 45 -10.86 7.72 2.05
N ASP A 46 -10.21 8.47 1.15
CA ASP A 46 -9.24 7.92 0.21
C ASP A 46 -8.01 7.36 0.94
N ALA A 47 -7.48 8.07 1.94
CA ALA A 47 -6.32 7.59 2.68
C ALA A 47 -6.62 6.36 3.54
N LEU A 48 -7.76 6.34 4.25
CA LEU A 48 -8.18 5.20 5.06
C LEU A 48 -8.51 3.98 4.20
N SER A 49 -9.27 4.17 3.12
CA SER A 49 -9.63 3.08 2.20
C SER A 49 -8.41 2.53 1.46
N ALA A 50 -7.52 3.38 0.95
CA ALA A 50 -6.30 2.95 0.27
C ALA A 50 -5.36 2.21 1.23
N LEU A 51 -5.14 2.73 2.44
CA LEU A 51 -4.29 2.07 3.43
C LEU A 51 -4.88 0.74 3.87
N ARG A 52 -6.20 0.69 4.10
CA ARG A 52 -6.91 -0.55 4.41
C ARG A 52 -6.68 -1.57 3.30
N GLN A 53 -6.96 -1.20 2.05
CA GLN A 53 -6.78 -2.08 0.91
C GLN A 53 -5.35 -2.60 0.82
N ALA A 54 -4.35 -1.73 0.97
CA ALA A 54 -2.94 -2.11 0.95
C ALA A 54 -2.58 -3.10 2.08
N LEU A 55 -3.07 -2.89 3.30
CA LEU A 55 -2.81 -3.79 4.44
C LEU A 55 -3.43 -5.18 4.24
N TYR A 56 -4.66 -5.25 3.75
CA TYR A 56 -5.34 -6.53 3.51
C TYR A 56 -4.77 -7.28 2.31
N GLU A 57 -4.44 -6.56 1.24
CA GLU A 57 -3.76 -7.14 0.09
C GLU A 57 -2.40 -7.74 0.50
N GLU A 58 -1.63 -7.03 1.31
CA GLU A 58 -0.36 -7.51 1.84
C GLU A 58 -0.51 -8.79 2.66
N ARG A 59 -1.50 -8.83 3.54
CA ARG A 59 -1.81 -10.01 4.36
C ARG A 59 -2.18 -11.21 3.49
N GLU A 60 -3.03 -11.02 2.49
CA GLU A 60 -3.44 -12.10 1.58
C GLU A 60 -2.31 -12.56 0.67
N TYR A 61 -1.45 -11.63 0.24
CA TYR A 61 -0.21 -11.97 -0.45
C TYR A 61 0.63 -12.92 0.41
N LEU A 62 0.88 -12.56 1.68
CA LEU A 62 1.71 -13.36 2.59
C LEU A 62 1.07 -14.72 2.90
N LYS A 63 -0.25 -14.77 3.04
CA LYS A 63 -1.00 -16.03 3.21
C LYS A 63 -0.82 -16.94 1.99
N ARG A 64 -0.90 -16.39 0.77
CA ARG A 64 -0.67 -17.13 -0.48
C ARG A 64 0.78 -17.59 -0.59
N LYS A 65 1.77 -16.74 -0.28
CA LYS A 65 3.19 -17.09 -0.29
C LYS A 65 3.50 -18.24 0.67
N ARG A 66 2.94 -18.21 1.88
CA ARG A 66 3.07 -19.32 2.85
C ARG A 66 2.50 -20.63 2.30
N ARG A 67 1.31 -20.61 1.70
CA ARG A 67 0.69 -21.82 1.11
C ARG A 67 1.52 -22.41 -0.04
N ARG A 68 2.18 -21.57 -0.84
CA ARG A 68 3.04 -22.02 -1.94
C ARG A 68 4.34 -22.65 -1.45
N GLY A 69 4.96 -22.09 -0.41
CA GLY A 69 6.17 -22.67 0.19
C GLY A 69 5.93 -24.02 0.86
N ASP A 70 4.76 -24.20 1.48
CA ASP A 70 4.35 -25.45 2.16
C ASP A 70 4.02 -26.58 1.15
N GLY A 71 3.54 -26.22 -0.05
CA GLY A 71 3.16 -27.18 -1.09
C GLY A 71 4.32 -27.78 -1.90
N SER A 72 5.51 -27.17 -1.90
CA SER A 72 6.68 -27.69 -2.63
C SER A 72 7.50 -28.72 -1.84
N GLU A 73 7.30 -28.86 -0.52
CA GLU A 73 8.04 -29.80 0.33
C GLU A 73 7.40 -31.22 0.42
N GLY A 74 6.32 -31.49 -0.32
CA GLY A 74 5.60 -32.77 -0.28
C GLY A 74 6.27 -33.93 -1.02
N LEU A 75 7.36 -33.73 -1.76
CA LEU A 75 7.96 -34.77 -2.62
C LEU A 75 9.41 -35.17 -2.28
N SER A 76 10.06 -34.54 -1.30
CA SER A 76 11.47 -34.79 -0.98
C SER A 76 11.63 -35.28 0.45
N SER A 77 11.62 -36.60 0.60
CA SER A 77 12.08 -37.33 1.78
C SER A 77 13.55 -37.00 2.09
N SER A 78 13.80 -36.00 2.95
CA SER A 78 15.07 -35.87 3.68
C SER A 78 14.86 -35.11 4.99
N LYS A 79 14.41 -35.88 5.96
CA LYS A 79 14.12 -35.52 7.35
C LYS A 79 15.43 -35.26 8.11
N SER A 80 16.03 -34.06 8.02
CA SER A 80 16.92 -33.56 9.10
C SER A 80 17.36 -32.10 9.03
N ARG A 81 17.12 -31.34 7.96
CA ARG A 81 17.60 -29.93 7.86
C ARG A 81 16.53 -28.84 7.82
N ALA A 82 15.27 -29.19 7.63
CA ALA A 82 14.19 -28.24 7.35
C ALA A 82 13.62 -27.50 8.58
N THR A 83 13.93 -27.92 9.81
CA THR A 83 13.20 -27.41 11.00
C THR A 83 13.76 -26.11 11.59
N ILE A 84 15.00 -25.71 11.29
CA ILE A 84 15.60 -24.51 11.90
C ILE A 84 15.27 -23.22 11.12
N TYR A 85 14.99 -23.32 9.82
CA TYR A 85 14.62 -22.17 8.98
C TYR A 85 13.10 -22.01 8.76
N ASN A 86 12.31 -23.08 8.91
CA ASN A 86 10.88 -23.06 8.57
C ASN A 86 9.93 -22.68 9.74
N ASP A 87 10.38 -22.68 11.00
CA ASP A 87 9.49 -22.43 12.14
C ASP A 87 9.33 -20.93 12.50
N GLY A 88 10.12 -20.05 11.87
CA GLY A 88 10.18 -18.62 12.20
C GLY A 88 10.69 -17.68 11.10
N GLY A 89 10.72 -18.11 9.84
CA GLY A 89 11.38 -17.38 8.75
C GLY A 89 10.87 -15.94 8.52
N PRO A 90 11.60 -15.12 7.75
CA PRO A 90 11.30 -13.70 7.51
C PRO A 90 9.84 -13.41 7.12
N THR A 91 9.21 -14.32 6.36
CA THR A 91 7.79 -14.23 5.98
C THR A 91 6.83 -14.27 7.17
N LYS A 92 7.13 -15.03 8.23
CA LYS A 92 6.33 -15.10 9.45
C LYS A 92 6.44 -13.79 10.24
N VAL A 93 7.67 -13.28 10.40
CA VAL A 93 7.93 -11.99 11.04
C VAL A 93 7.22 -10.86 10.29
N ILE A 94 7.28 -10.86 8.95
CA ILE A 94 6.56 -9.90 8.12
C ILE A 94 5.04 -10.07 8.30
N ASN A 95 4.54 -11.31 8.36
CA ASN A 95 3.12 -11.57 8.58
C ASN A 95 2.63 -11.06 9.94
N ASP A 96 3.40 -11.26 10.99
CA ASP A 96 3.08 -10.79 12.33
C ASP A 96 3.18 -9.25 12.40
N ALA A 97 4.18 -8.65 11.76
CA ALA A 97 4.26 -7.20 11.60
C ALA A 97 3.03 -6.62 10.88
N VAL A 98 2.58 -7.25 9.79
CA VAL A 98 1.36 -6.82 9.07
C VAL A 98 0.11 -6.98 9.93
N LYS A 99 0.00 -8.04 10.76
CA LYS A 99 -1.11 -8.17 11.73
C LYS A 99 -1.09 -7.05 12.77
N ASP A 100 0.08 -6.71 13.27
CA ASP A 100 0.23 -5.62 14.25
C ASP A 100 -0.14 -4.27 13.62
N LEU A 101 0.26 -4.02 12.37
CA LEU A 101 -0.15 -2.82 11.63
C LEU A 101 -1.67 -2.78 11.39
N ILE A 102 -2.30 -3.91 11.07
CA ILE A 102 -3.76 -4.00 10.93
C ILE A 102 -4.45 -3.71 12.26
N ARG A 103 -3.92 -4.23 13.38
CA ARG A 103 -4.47 -3.95 14.72
C ARG A 103 -4.33 -2.46 15.07
N GLU A 104 -3.18 -1.87 14.81
CA GLU A 104 -2.91 -0.43 15.01
C GLU A 104 -3.85 0.43 14.15
N PHE A 105 -4.00 0.07 12.87
CA PHE A 105 -4.91 0.74 11.94
C PHE A 105 -6.37 0.66 12.39
N LYS A 106 -6.86 -0.51 12.83
CA LYS A 106 -8.23 -0.67 13.32
C LYS A 106 -8.54 0.25 14.50
N VAL A 107 -7.58 0.52 15.38
CA VAL A 107 -7.75 1.47 16.48
C VAL A 107 -7.98 2.89 15.98
N TYR A 108 -7.26 3.30 14.92
CA TYR A 108 -7.43 4.62 14.30
C TYR A 108 -8.66 4.72 13.41
N GLU A 109 -9.08 3.62 12.78
CA GLU A 109 -10.23 3.58 11.87
C GLU A 109 -11.58 3.58 12.62
N ARG A 110 -11.64 2.89 13.77
CA ARG A 110 -12.86 2.69 14.57
C ARG A 110 -13.74 3.94 14.80
N PRO A 111 -13.21 5.13 15.16
CA PRO A 111 -14.05 6.30 15.40
C PRO A 111 -14.70 6.87 14.13
N PHE A 112 -14.25 6.50 12.94
CA PHE A 112 -14.74 7.04 11.66
C PHE A 112 -15.80 6.16 10.99
N LEU A 113 -16.10 4.97 11.51
CA LEU A 113 -17.00 4.02 10.86
C LEU A 113 -18.48 4.38 11.10
N GLU A 114 -19.29 4.45 10.02
CA GLU A 114 -20.72 4.81 10.13
C GLU A 114 -21.57 3.73 10.81
N THR A 115 -21.23 2.46 10.62
CA THR A 115 -21.93 1.32 11.19
C THR A 115 -21.00 0.50 12.08
N ALA A 116 -21.39 0.30 13.35
CA ALA A 116 -20.82 -0.74 14.17
C ALA A 116 -21.25 -2.08 13.57
N HIS A 117 -20.35 -2.75 12.85
CA HIS A 117 -20.70 -3.98 12.16
C HIS A 117 -20.96 -5.10 13.18
N THR A 118 -22.21 -5.58 13.25
CA THR A 118 -22.70 -6.64 14.14
C THR A 118 -22.29 -8.05 13.67
N GLY A 119 -21.08 -8.21 13.11
CA GLY A 119 -20.57 -9.48 12.57
C GLY A 119 -19.41 -10.04 13.38
N ARG A 120 -19.12 -11.34 13.27
CA ARG A 120 -17.88 -11.92 13.84
C ARG A 120 -16.68 -11.27 13.14
N GLU A 121 -15.71 -10.76 13.90
CA GLU A 121 -14.51 -10.05 13.37
C GLU A 121 -13.77 -10.83 12.26
N LYS A 122 -13.80 -12.17 12.31
CA LYS A 122 -13.22 -13.04 11.28
C LYS A 122 -13.97 -13.03 9.95
N GLU A 123 -15.28 -12.78 9.94
CA GLU A 123 -16.09 -12.70 8.72
C GLU A 123 -15.95 -11.30 8.09
N LEU A 124 -15.73 -10.27 8.92
CA LEU A 124 -15.50 -8.88 8.53
C LEU A 124 -14.12 -8.60 7.92
N GLU A 125 -13.09 -9.40 8.25
CA GLU A 125 -11.78 -9.32 7.58
C GLU A 125 -11.82 -9.80 6.11
N TRP A 126 -12.91 -10.47 5.68
CA TRP A 126 -13.00 -11.18 4.40
C TRP A 126 -14.22 -10.78 3.56
N SER A 127 -15.15 -9.98 4.09
CA SER A 127 -16.29 -9.51 3.31
C SER A 127 -15.86 -8.31 2.45
N PHE A 128 -16.14 -8.41 1.15
CA PHE A 128 -16.07 -7.31 0.18
C PHE A 128 -16.82 -6.05 0.68
N ASP A 129 -17.85 -6.25 1.50
CA ASP A 129 -18.64 -5.23 2.19
C ASP A 129 -17.82 -4.42 3.22
N ALA A 130 -16.85 -5.04 3.90
CA ALA A 130 -16.04 -4.35 4.89
C ALA A 130 -15.07 -3.35 4.23
N THR A 131 -14.63 -3.62 3.00
CA THR A 131 -13.81 -2.68 2.19
C THR A 131 -14.61 -1.50 1.61
N GLN A 132 -15.95 -1.56 1.61
CA GLN A 132 -16.84 -0.48 1.14
C GLN A 132 -17.48 0.30 2.29
N GLN A 133 -16.89 0.27 3.49
CA GLN A 133 -17.43 1.01 4.63
C GLN A 133 -17.43 2.52 4.37
N TYR A 134 -18.62 3.12 4.49
CA TYR A 134 -18.78 4.57 4.48
C TYR A 134 -18.19 5.17 5.77
N TYR A 135 -17.35 6.20 5.61
CA TYR A 135 -16.74 6.92 6.71
C TYR A 135 -17.55 8.16 7.08
N LYS A 136 -17.73 8.40 8.38
CA LYS A 136 -18.31 9.64 8.88
C LYS A 136 -17.34 10.79 8.63
N CYS A 137 -17.78 11.73 7.80
CA CYS A 137 -16.99 12.91 7.41
C CYS A 137 -17.51 14.23 8.02
N ASP A 138 -18.05 14.17 9.26
CA ASP A 138 -18.51 15.36 9.99
C ASP A 138 -17.34 16.26 10.45
N PHE A 139 -17.65 17.51 10.80
CA PHE A 139 -16.66 18.49 11.27
C PHE A 139 -15.84 18.01 12.49
N VAL A 140 -16.46 17.32 13.46
CA VAL A 140 -15.75 16.76 14.62
C VAL A 140 -14.79 15.64 14.20
N HIS A 141 -15.20 14.80 13.25
CA HIS A 141 -14.33 13.77 12.68
C HIS A 141 -13.17 14.39 11.89
N ARG A 142 -13.35 15.56 11.26
CA ARG A 142 -12.26 16.28 10.59
C ARG A 142 -11.19 16.79 11.55
N ILE A 143 -11.59 17.32 12.72
CA ILE A 143 -10.64 17.71 13.77
C ILE A 143 -9.92 16.49 14.32
N LEU A 144 -10.67 15.39 14.54
CA LEU A 144 -10.09 14.12 14.98
C LEU A 144 -9.07 13.59 13.97
N TRP A 145 -9.37 13.67 12.66
CA TRP A 145 -8.48 13.26 11.58
C TRP A 145 -7.14 13.99 11.63
N LEU A 146 -7.11 15.30 11.87
CA LEU A 146 -5.83 16.03 11.94
C LEU A 146 -4.90 15.47 13.01
N ARG A 147 -5.47 15.03 14.14
CA ARG A 147 -4.73 14.43 15.24
C ARG A 147 -4.29 13.01 14.91
N THR A 148 -5.10 12.23 14.20
CA THR A 148 -4.80 10.83 13.85
C THR A 148 -4.00 10.66 12.56
N LYS A 149 -3.98 11.66 11.68
CA LYS A 149 -3.30 11.64 10.36
C LYS A 149 -1.83 11.27 10.48
N GLY A 150 -1.14 11.75 11.51
CA GLY A 150 0.26 11.39 11.77
C GLY A 150 0.45 9.91 12.09
N GLY A 151 -0.43 9.33 12.92
CA GLY A 151 -0.40 7.91 13.26
C GLY A 151 -0.66 7.01 12.04
N ILE A 152 -1.67 7.38 11.24
CA ILE A 152 -2.03 6.67 10.00
C ILE A 152 -0.92 6.76 8.96
N GLY A 153 -0.29 7.93 8.81
CA GLY A 153 0.88 8.11 7.96
C GLY A 153 2.05 7.22 8.40
N SER A 154 2.28 7.05 9.70
CA SER A 154 3.32 6.17 10.20
C SER A 154 3.05 4.68 9.89
N ILE A 155 1.78 4.24 9.91
CA ILE A 155 1.38 2.88 9.52
C ILE A 155 1.63 2.68 8.02
N ALA A 156 1.24 3.66 7.20
CA ALA A 156 1.50 3.63 5.76
C ALA A 156 3.00 3.54 5.44
N GLU A 157 3.83 4.33 6.12
CA GLU A 157 5.28 4.29 5.94
C GLU A 157 5.88 2.94 6.35
N LYS A 158 5.44 2.37 7.49
CA LYS A 158 5.86 1.04 7.94
C LYS A 158 5.47 -0.04 6.92
N LEU A 159 4.24 0.02 6.41
CA LEU A 159 3.75 -0.92 5.38
C LEU A 159 4.56 -0.79 4.08
N GLN A 160 4.80 0.44 3.62
CA GLN A 160 5.59 0.69 2.42
C GLN A 160 7.02 0.13 2.56
N LYS A 161 7.66 0.30 3.71
CA LYS A 161 8.98 -0.31 3.98
C LYS A 161 8.94 -1.84 3.88
N ILE A 162 7.89 -2.47 4.38
CA ILE A 162 7.69 -3.93 4.25
C ILE A 162 7.53 -4.31 2.77
N GLN A 163 6.65 -3.62 2.04
CA GLN A 163 6.40 -3.85 0.62
C GLN A 163 7.65 -3.69 -0.23
N THR A 164 8.42 -2.61 -0.05
CA THR A 164 9.66 -2.39 -0.80
C THR A 164 10.68 -3.50 -0.55
N ARG A 165 10.86 -3.92 0.71
CA ARG A 165 11.77 -5.03 1.03
C ARG A 165 11.34 -6.33 0.36
N ARG A 166 10.04 -6.62 0.39
CA ARG A 166 9.47 -7.82 -0.22
C ARG A 166 9.61 -7.81 -1.75
N ILE A 167 9.25 -6.70 -2.40
CA ILE A 167 9.40 -6.51 -3.85
C ILE A 167 10.85 -6.69 -4.28
N ALA A 168 11.80 -6.16 -3.51
CA ALA A 168 13.22 -6.35 -3.79
C ALA A 168 13.60 -7.84 -3.79
N VAL A 169 13.20 -8.58 -2.75
CA VAL A 169 13.46 -10.03 -2.67
C VAL A 169 12.82 -10.80 -3.82
N GLU A 170 11.54 -10.54 -4.12
CA GLU A 170 10.83 -11.20 -5.22
C GLU A 170 11.45 -10.88 -6.59
N THR A 171 11.88 -9.63 -6.79
CA THR A 171 12.51 -9.20 -8.05
C THR A 171 13.86 -9.89 -8.23
N THR A 172 14.62 -10.06 -7.13
CA THR A 172 15.85 -10.85 -7.14
C THR A 172 15.61 -12.32 -7.44
N GLU A 173 14.61 -12.95 -6.80
CA GLU A 173 14.22 -14.34 -7.09
C GLU A 173 13.81 -14.53 -8.56
N MET A 174 12.98 -13.61 -9.08
CA MET A 174 12.55 -13.61 -10.48
C MET A 174 13.72 -13.43 -11.45
N HIS A 175 14.70 -12.58 -11.10
CA HIS A 175 15.89 -12.38 -11.90
C HIS A 175 16.70 -13.68 -12.06
N PHE A 176 16.89 -14.42 -10.97
CA PHE A 176 17.57 -15.72 -11.01
C PHE A 176 16.79 -16.74 -11.85
N GLN A 177 15.48 -16.86 -11.66
CA GLN A 177 14.64 -17.76 -12.47
C GLN A 177 14.68 -17.43 -13.97
N MET A 178 14.67 -16.13 -14.31
CA MET A 178 14.78 -15.67 -15.69
C MET A 178 16.15 -16.02 -16.29
N SER A 179 17.23 -15.84 -15.52
CA SER A 179 18.59 -16.22 -15.94
C SER A 179 18.67 -17.72 -16.25
N ASP A 180 18.11 -18.57 -15.38
CA ASP A 180 18.10 -20.01 -15.59
C ASP A 180 17.29 -20.41 -16.82
N MET A 181 16.12 -19.78 -17.02
CA MET A 181 15.30 -19.99 -18.21
C MET A 181 16.04 -19.58 -19.49
N MET A 182 16.77 -18.47 -19.47
CA MET A 182 17.58 -18.03 -20.61
C MET A 182 18.71 -19.03 -20.93
N GLY A 183 19.32 -19.63 -19.89
CA GLY A 183 20.25 -20.74 -20.04
C GLY A 183 19.63 -21.93 -20.77
N MET A 184 18.44 -22.36 -20.33
CA MET A 184 17.70 -23.44 -21.00
C MET A 184 17.34 -23.11 -22.44
N VAL A 185 16.88 -21.88 -22.73
CA VAL A 185 16.53 -21.45 -24.10
C VAL A 185 17.75 -21.53 -25.02
N ARG A 186 18.92 -21.08 -24.56
CA ARG A 186 20.18 -21.21 -25.33
C ARG A 186 20.55 -22.67 -25.57
N GLU A 187 20.37 -23.53 -24.57
CA GLU A 187 20.60 -24.96 -24.73
C GLU A 187 19.66 -25.58 -25.77
N TYR A 188 18.38 -25.23 -25.76
CA TYR A 188 17.42 -25.67 -26.77
C TYR A 188 17.79 -25.17 -28.17
N GLU A 189 18.26 -23.94 -28.30
CA GLU A 189 18.75 -23.39 -29.57
C GLU A 189 19.92 -24.21 -30.11
N HIS A 190 20.90 -24.56 -29.26
CA HIS A 190 22.02 -25.42 -29.66
C HIS A 190 21.56 -26.81 -30.11
N ARG A 191 20.61 -27.42 -29.39
CA ARG A 191 20.06 -28.73 -29.75
C ARG A 191 19.28 -28.69 -31.06
N LEU A 192 18.51 -27.62 -31.30
CA LEU A 192 17.79 -27.42 -32.56
C LEU A 192 18.74 -27.27 -33.75
N ARG A 193 19.81 -26.48 -33.62
CA ARG A 193 20.83 -26.34 -34.67
C ARG A 193 21.51 -27.67 -34.99
N ALA A 194 21.85 -28.46 -33.97
CA ALA A 194 22.42 -29.79 -34.19
C ALA A 194 21.46 -30.75 -34.91
N ILE A 195 20.15 -30.62 -34.68
CA ILE A 195 19.12 -31.37 -35.42
C ILE A 195 19.04 -30.88 -36.87
N GLU A 196 19.07 -29.57 -37.08
CA GLU A 196 19.04 -28.96 -38.42
C GLU A 196 20.26 -29.39 -39.26
N GLU A 197 21.47 -29.34 -38.69
CA GLU A 197 22.70 -29.81 -39.35
C GLU A 197 22.61 -31.29 -39.77
N ARG A 198 22.07 -32.15 -38.89
CA ARG A 198 21.84 -33.57 -39.21
C ARG A 198 20.83 -33.76 -40.34
N LEU A 199 19.75 -32.97 -40.35
CA LEU A 199 18.73 -33.02 -41.41
C LEU A 199 19.31 -32.55 -42.76
N GLN A 200 20.13 -31.51 -42.76
CA GLN A 200 20.81 -31.02 -43.96
C GLN A 200 21.79 -32.07 -44.53
N MET A 201 22.59 -32.70 -43.67
CA MET A 201 23.50 -33.79 -44.09
C MET A 201 22.76 -34.98 -44.68
N SER A 202 21.62 -35.37 -44.08
CA SER A 202 20.75 -36.43 -44.62
C SER A 202 20.23 -36.06 -46.02
N ARG A 203 19.78 -34.82 -46.21
CA ARG A 203 19.25 -34.34 -47.50
C ARG A 203 20.31 -34.39 -48.61
N ILE A 204 21.55 -34.00 -48.33
CA ILE A 204 22.66 -34.03 -49.30
C ILE A 204 23.00 -35.46 -49.72
N GLY A 205 23.01 -36.42 -48.79
CA GLY A 205 23.27 -37.84 -49.09
C GLY A 205 22.21 -38.47 -49.99
N TRP A 206 20.93 -38.09 -49.87
CA TRP A 206 19.87 -38.52 -50.79
C TRP A 206 20.04 -37.97 -52.20
N ASP A 207 20.56 -36.75 -52.35
CA ASP A 207 20.79 -36.11 -53.65
C ASP A 207 22.06 -36.61 -54.36
N GLU A 208 23.01 -37.20 -53.63
CA GLU A 208 24.16 -37.93 -54.19
C GLU A 208 23.79 -39.35 -54.64
N LEU A 209 22.99 -40.08 -53.84
CA LEU A 209 22.49 -41.41 -54.21
C LEU A 209 21.58 -41.41 -55.45
N ARG A 210 20.93 -40.28 -55.77
CA ARG A 210 20.10 -40.13 -56.98
C ARG A 210 20.92 -39.76 -58.23
N ARG A 211 22.17 -39.32 -58.08
CA ARG A 211 23.05 -38.90 -59.19
C ARG A 211 24.00 -39.98 -59.70
N ASN A 212 24.14 -41.09 -58.98
CA ASN A 212 24.76 -42.33 -59.44
C ASN A 212 23.68 -43.33 -59.88
#